data_AF-X1UMJ3-F1
#
_entry.id   AF-X1UMJ3-F1
#
_cell.length_a   1.000
_cell.length_b   1.000
_cell.length_c   1.000
_cell.angle_alpha   90.00
_cell.angle_beta   90.00
_cell.angle_gamma   90.00
#
_symmetry.space_group_name_H-M   'P 1'
#
loop_
_entity.id
_entity.type
_entity.pdbx_description
1 polymer ?
#
loop_
_entity_poly.entity_id
_entity_poly.type
_entity_poly.pdbx_seq_one_letter_code
_entity_poly.pdbx_strand_id
1 'polypeptide(L)' 'MRFILYCKNDPVDLGIQDHQGNWDIDKLLEHIRRCPECSRFLDLLGTEGLNILVEAYNTEKGGQVNNRP' A
#
# COMPACT_ATOMS: atom_id res chain seq x y z
N MET A 1 2.90 3.99 9.89
CA MET A 1 1.94 4.59 8.94
C MET A 1 0.53 4.04 9.10
N ARG A 2 -0.50 4.84 8.79
CA ARG A 2 -1.84 4.35 8.41
C ARG A 2 -2.05 4.64 6.94
N PHE A 3 -2.38 3.64 6.15
CA PHE A 3 -2.79 3.84 4.77
C PHE A 3 -4.29 4.12 4.73
N ILE A 4 -4.71 4.96 3.79
CA ILE A 4 -6.11 5.25 3.54
C ILE A 4 -6.41 4.70 2.15
N LEU A 5 -7.41 3.82 2.07
CA LEU A 5 -7.99 3.45 0.79
C LEU A 5 -8.90 4.59 0.33
N TYR A 6 -8.77 4.98 -0.93
CA TYR A 6 -9.61 6.02 -1.54
C TYR A 6 -10.91 5.46 -2.12
N CYS A 7 -11.29 4.25 -1.71
CA CYS A 7 -12.54 3.59 -2.04
C CYS A 7 -13.35 3.35 -0.76
N LYS A 8 -14.61 2.93 -0.90
CA LYS A 8 -15.50 2.65 0.24
C LYS A 8 -15.26 1.29 0.91
N ASN A 9 -14.30 0.51 0.41
CA ASN A 9 -14.03 -0.83 0.93
C ASN A 9 -13.17 -0.76 2.19
N ASP A 10 -13.47 -1.65 3.14
CA ASP A 10 -12.68 -1.79 4.34
C ASP A 10 -11.41 -2.62 4.06
N PRO A 11 -10.21 -2.18 4.49
CA PRO A 11 -8.97 -2.91 4.26
C PRO A 11 -8.93 -4.28 4.94
N VAL A 12 -9.67 -4.48 6.03
CA VAL A 12 -9.80 -5.78 6.71
C VAL A 12 -10.65 -6.74 5.87
N ASP A 13 -11.76 -6.26 5.32
CA ASP A 13 -12.62 -7.06 4.42
C ASP A 13 -11.90 -7.45 3.13
N LEU A 14 -11.00 -6.59 2.66
CA LEU A 14 -10.14 -6.87 1.50
C LEU A 14 -8.96 -7.79 1.82
N GLY A 15 -8.76 -8.14 3.10
CA GLY A 15 -7.61 -8.91 3.57
C GLY A 15 -6.28 -8.20 3.41
N ILE A 16 -6.29 -6.88 3.18
CA ILE A 16 -5.13 -6.00 3.12
C ILE A 16 -4.63 -5.71 4.53
N GLN A 17 -5.54 -5.62 5.51
CA GLN A 17 -5.19 -5.45 6.91
C GLN A 17 -5.71 -6.64 7.71
N ASP A 18 -4.91 -7.18 8.63
CA ASP A 18 -5.40 -8.17 9.58
C ASP A 18 -6.11 -7.52 10.79
N HIS A 19 -6.81 -8.32 11.60
CA HIS A 19 -7.50 -7.84 12.79
C HIS A 19 -6.55 -7.30 13.89
N GLN A 20 -5.23 -7.51 13.76
CA GLN A 20 -4.21 -6.96 14.65
C GLN A 20 -3.65 -5.62 14.13
N GLY A 21 -4.12 -5.18 12.95
CA GLY A 21 -3.72 -3.94 12.32
C GLY A 21 -2.47 -4.05 11.44
N ASN A 22 -1.98 -5.25 11.14
CA ASN A 22 -0.86 -5.44 10.21
C ASN A 22 -1.34 -5.31 8.77
N TRP A 23 -0.59 -4.58 7.96
CA TRP A 23 -0.88 -4.36 6.55
C TRP A 23 -0.08 -5.32 5.68
N ASP A 24 -0.71 -5.78 4.61
CA ASP A 24 -0.12 -6.56 3.53
C ASP A 24 0.06 -5.62 2.33
N ILE A 25 1.31 -5.19 2.13
CA ILE A 25 1.63 -4.18 1.12
C ILE A 25 1.40 -4.73 -0.30
N ASP A 26 1.62 -6.02 -0.53
CA ASP A 26 1.40 -6.65 -1.83
C ASP A 26 -0.09 -6.64 -2.19
N LYS A 27 -0.95 -6.99 -1.23
CA LYS A 27 -2.41 -6.90 -1.42
C LYS A 27 -2.89 -5.46 -1.55
N LEU A 28 -2.30 -4.53 -0.81
CA LEU A 28 -2.60 -3.11 -0.97
C LEU A 28 -2.30 -2.65 -2.40
N LEU A 29 -1.10 -2.95 -2.92
CA LEU A 29 -0.69 -2.60 -4.28
C LEU A 29 -1.58 -3.26 -5.32
N GLU A 30 -1.93 -4.53 -5.14
CA GLU A 30 -2.86 -5.23 -6.03
C GLU A 30 -4.23 -4.55 -6.06
N HIS A 31 -4.78 -4.22 -4.89
CA HIS A 31 -6.07 -3.56 -4.79
C HIS A 31 -6.04 -2.18 -5.44
N ILE A 32 -5.01 -1.38 -5.18
CA ILE A 32 -4.92 -0.04 -5.76
C ILE A 32 -4.83 -0.11 -7.30
N ARG A 33 -4.13 -1.09 -7.87
CA ARG A 33 -4.07 -1.29 -9.34
C ARG A 33 -5.40 -1.72 -9.95
N ARG A 34 -6.22 -2.48 -9.22
CA ARG A 34 -7.50 -3.01 -9.72
C ARG A 34 -8.70 -2.12 -9.43
N CYS A 35 -8.67 -1.35 -8.35
CA CYS A 35 -9.77 -0.50 -7.94
C CYS A 35 -9.71 0.84 -8.69
N PRO A 36 -10.70 1.21 -9.51
CA PRO A 36 -10.68 2.45 -10.29
C PRO A 36 -10.61 3.73 -9.42
N GLU A 37 -11.18 3.70 -8.22
CA GLU A 37 -11.14 4.82 -7.28
C GLU A 37 -9.73 4.99 -6.69
N CYS A 38 -9.12 3.89 -6.25
CA CYS A 38 -7.77 3.90 -5.72
C CYS A 38 -6.72 4.11 -6.82
N SER A 39 -6.93 3.62 -8.04
CA SER A 39 -5.99 3.77 -9.15
C SER A 39 -5.92 5.21 -9.62
N ARG A 40 -7.04 5.96 -9.58
CA ARG A 40 -7.05 7.41 -9.87
C ARG A 40 -6.14 8.19 -8.94
N PHE A 41 -6.05 7.79 -7.68
CA PHE A 41 -5.14 8.40 -6.72
C PHE A 41 -3.67 8.14 -7.11
N LEU A 42 -3.37 6.97 -7.67
CA LEU A 42 -2.03 6.68 -8.20
C LEU A 42 -1.71 7.42 -9.48
N ASP A 43 -2.68 7.60 -10.36
CA ASP A 43 -2.50 8.37 -11.59
C ASP A 43 -2.06 9.81 -11.26
N LEU A 44 -2.58 10.36 -10.14
CA LEU A 44 -2.18 11.66 -9.62
C LEU A 44 -0.80 11.67 -8.95
N LEU A 45 -0.44 10.61 -8.23
CA LEU A 45 0.86 10.50 -7.55
C LEU A 45 2.01 10.06 -8.48
N GLY A 46 1.68 9.42 -9.59
CA GLY A 46 2.63 8.73 -10.45
C GLY A 46 3.22 7.47 -9.81
N THR A 47 3.93 6.69 -10.63
CA THR A 47 4.60 5.45 -10.22
C THR A 47 5.66 5.69 -9.13
N GLU A 48 6.25 6.88 -9.09
CA GLU A 48 7.23 7.27 -8.06
C GLU A 48 6.59 7.39 -6.67
N GLY A 49 5.37 7.92 -6.57
CA GLY A 49 4.66 8.02 -5.29
C GLY A 49 4.34 6.65 -4.67
N LEU A 50 4.08 5.66 -5.52
CA LEU A 50 3.93 4.25 -5.08
C LEU A 50 5.22 3.70 -4.50
N ASN A 51 6.36 3.93 -5.16
CA ASN A 51 7.65 3.42 -4.69
C ASN A 51 8.00 4.03 -3.33
N ILE A 52 7.79 5.35 -3.16
CA ILE A 52 8.01 6.03 -1.89
C ILE A 52 7.11 5.46 -0.78
N LEU A 53 5.85 5.15 -1.08
CA LEU A 53 4.93 4.51 -0.12
C LEU A 53 5.42 3.12 0.31
N VAL A 54 5.92 2.32 -0.62
CA VAL A 54 6.48 0.99 -0.34
C VAL A 54 7.78 1.12 0.48
N GLU A 55 8.66 2.05 0.12
CA GLU A 55 9.90 2.30 0.85
C GLU A 55 9.64 2.79 2.28
N ALA A 56 8.70 3.71 2.47
CA ALA A 56 8.28 4.20 3.79
C ALA A 56 7.71 3.07 4.65
N TYR A 57 6.86 2.22 4.06
CA TYR A 57 6.30 1.05 4.75
C TYR A 57 7.39 0.09 5.24
N ASN A 58 8.32 -0.26 4.35
CA ASN A 58 9.43 -1.17 4.64
C ASN A 58 10.39 -0.58 5.69
N THR A 59 10.56 0.73 5.70
CA THR A 59 11.38 1.43 6.69
C THR A 59 10.75 1.36 8.08
N GLU A 60 9.43 1.59 8.20
CA GLU A 60 8.73 1.58 9.49
C GLU A 60 8.56 0.17 10.08
N LYS A 61 8.47 -0.89 9.26
CA LYS A 61 8.35 -2.27 9.74
C LYS A 61 9.67 -2.91 10.20
N GLY A 62 10.79 -2.18 10.14
CA GLY A 62 12.12 -2.69 10.44
C GLY A 62 12.80 -3.15 9.16
N GLY A 63 13.53 -2.23 8.53
CA GLY A 63 14.13 -2.42 7.21
C GLY A 63 14.89 -3.73 7.04
N GLN A 64 14.48 -4.49 6.04
CA GLN A 64 15.41 -5.23 5.19
C GLN A 64 15.22 -4.76 3.74
N VAL A 65 15.54 -3.48 3.50
CA VAL A 65 16.02 -3.10 2.17
C VAL A 65 17.43 -3.67 2.09
N ASN A 66 17.53 -4.94 1.71
CA ASN A 66 18.77 -5.49 1.19
C ASN A 66 19.04 -4.76 -0.13
N ASN A 67 19.70 -3.60 -0.03
CA ASN A 67 20.46 -3.01 -1.11
C ASN A 67 21.41 -4.09 -1.63
N ARG A 68 21.17 -4.62 -2.83
CA ARG A 68 22.22 -5.22 -3.64
C ARG A 68 21.77 -5.50 -5.07
N PRO A 69 22.71 -5.51 -6.02
CA PRO A 69 23.14 -4.38 -6.83
C PRO A 69 22.69 -4.48 -8.29
#